data_AF-A0A6A4PCI6-F1
#
_entry.id   AF-A0A6A4PCI6-F1
#
_cell.length_a   1.000
_cell.length_b   1.000
_cell.length_c   1.000
_cell.angle_alpha   90.00
_cell.angle_beta   90.00
_cell.angle_gamma   90.00
#
_symmetry.space_group_name_H-M   'P 1'
#
loop_
_entity.id
_entity.type
_entity.pdbx_description
1 polymer ?
#
loop_
_entity_poly.entity_id
_entity_poly.type
_entity_poly.pdbx_seq_one_letter_code
_entity_poly.pdbx_strand_id
1 'polypeptide(L)'
;MWQMKEFGVESSWTQLFIISDQHLQVDIDHPLIPLFTSENGDVIVMARTDDFGAIIYNLKSNRVELIETNHEFLENGEDYVESLVFPG
;
A
#
# COMPACT_ATOMS: atom_id res chain seq x y z
N MET A 1 0.52 -4.06 7.55
CA MET A 1 0.27 -2.61 7.55
C MET A 1 -0.49 -2.22 8.81
N TRP A 2 -0.14 -1.08 9.39
CA TRP A 2 -0.77 -0.54 10.59
C TRP A 2 -1.37 0.83 10.30
N GLN A 3 -2.52 1.13 10.90
CA GLN A 3 -3.16 2.43 10.82
C GLN A 3 -3.31 3.01 12.21
N MET A 4 -2.84 4.24 12.38
CA MET A 4 -3.11 5.06 13.55
C MET A 4 -4.50 5.69 13.41
N LYS A 5 -5.41 5.41 14.35
CA LYS A 5 -6.75 6.03 14.35
C LYS A 5 -6.75 7.42 14.98
N GLU A 6 -5.87 7.66 15.95
CA GLU A 6 -5.73 8.93 16.66
C GLU A 6 -4.27 9.36 16.70
N PHE A 7 -3.98 10.58 16.26
CA PHE A 7 -2.62 11.08 16.13
C PHE A 7 -1.88 11.08 17.48
N GLY A 8 -0.74 10.39 17.53
CA GLY A 8 0.13 10.34 18.72
C GLY A 8 -0.35 9.41 19.83
N VAL A 9 -1.45 8.68 19.65
CA VAL A 9 -1.99 7.74 20.65
C VAL A 9 -1.55 6.32 20.33
N GLU A 10 -0.64 5.76 21.14
CA GLU A 10 -0.08 4.41 20.93
C GLU A 10 -1.16 3.32 20.89
N SER A 11 -2.16 3.39 21.78
CA SER A 11 -3.25 2.40 21.82
C SER A 11 -4.22 2.50 20.64
N SER A 12 -4.12 3.55 19.82
CA SER A 12 -5.00 3.74 18.66
C SER A 12 -4.51 3.01 17.39
N TRP A 13 -3.29 2.47 17.42
CA TRP A 13 -2.75 1.70 16.31
C TRP A 13 -3.50 0.39 16.15
N THR A 14 -4.11 0.21 14.99
CA THR A 14 -4.80 -1.03 14.63
C THR A 14 -4.08 -1.67 13.44
N GLN A 15 -3.89 -2.97 13.51
CA GLN A 15 -3.35 -3.74 12.40
C GLN A 15 -4.41 -3.90 11.32
N LEU A 16 -4.14 -3.40 10.12
CA LEU A 16 -5.08 -3.54 8.99
C LEU A 16 -4.97 -4.92 8.36
N PHE A 17 -3.74 -5.39 8.11
CA PHE A 17 -3.47 -6.69 7.50
C PHE A 17 -2.00 -7.09 7.64
N ILE A 18 -1.76 -8.40 7.50
CA ILE A 18 -0.46 -9.03 7.30
C ILE A 18 -0.55 -9.80 5.98
N ILE A 19 0.42 -9.62 5.10
CA ILE A 19 0.54 -10.43 3.89
C ILE A 19 1.79 -11.29 4.08
N SER A 20 1.66 -12.59 3.85
CA SER A 20 2.79 -13.51 3.76
C SER A 20 3.31 -13.48 2.33
N ASP A 21 4.63 -13.48 2.15
CA ASP A 21 5.26 -13.51 0.81
C ASP A 21 4.74 -14.67 -0.04
N GLN A 22 4.43 -15.81 0.60
CA GLN A 22 3.86 -17.00 -0.05
C GLN A 22 2.50 -16.74 -0.72
N HIS A 23 1.75 -15.74 -0.25
CA HIS A 23 0.44 -15.40 -0.82
C HIS A 23 0.53 -14.47 -2.00
N LEU A 24 1.65 -13.76 -2.16
CA LEU A 24 1.82 -12.79 -3.23
C LEU A 24 1.99 -13.48 -4.59
N GLN A 25 2.37 -14.77 -4.63
CA GLN A 25 2.45 -15.59 -5.86
C GLN A 25 3.28 -14.96 -6.98
N VAL A 26 4.10 -13.97 -6.64
CA VAL A 26 5.04 -13.26 -7.49
C VAL A 26 6.38 -13.30 -6.77
N ASP A 27 7.47 -13.39 -7.52
CA ASP A 27 8.80 -13.31 -6.92
C ASP A 27 9.02 -11.85 -6.50
N ILE A 28 9.26 -11.64 -5.21
CA ILE A 28 9.46 -10.30 -4.65
C ILE A 28 10.95 -10.18 -4.37
N ASP A 29 11.71 -10.01 -5.46
CA ASP A 29 13.14 -9.73 -5.36
C ASP A 29 13.40 -8.30 -4.84
N HIS A 30 12.38 -7.43 -4.88
CA HIS A 30 12.48 -6.02 -4.53
C HIS A 30 11.33 -5.57 -3.63
N PRO A 31 11.56 -4.58 -2.73
CA PRO A 31 10.53 -4.10 -1.82
C PRO A 31 9.28 -3.60 -2.55
N LEU A 32 8.12 -3.93 -1.98
CA LEU A 32 6.83 -3.39 -2.40
C LEU A 32 6.49 -2.15 -1.58
N ILE A 33 6.11 -1.07 -2.26
CA ILE A 33 5.68 0.16 -1.60
C ILE A 33 4.15 0.23 -1.64
N PRO A 34 3.45 0.20 -0.49
CA PRO A 34 2.01 0.36 -0.48
C PRO A 34 1.61 1.76 -0.93
N LEU A 35 0.75 1.84 -1.93
CA LEU A 35 0.23 3.09 -2.50
C LEU A 35 -1.14 3.44 -1.93
N PHE A 36 -2.07 2.47 -1.96
CA PHE A 36 -3.42 2.69 -1.46
C PHE A 36 -4.09 1.40 -1.00
N THR A 37 -5.11 1.57 -0.18
CA THR A 37 -6.06 0.52 0.20
C THR A 37 -7.47 0.99 -0.16
N SER A 38 -8.32 0.10 -0.66
CA SER A 38 -9.73 0.42 -0.88
C SER A 38 -10.42 0.82 0.43
N GLU A 39 -11.51 1.57 0.36
CA GLU A 39 -12.25 2.06 1.54
C GLU A 39 -12.70 0.92 2.47
N ASN A 40 -13.09 -0.22 1.89
CA ASN A 40 -13.45 -1.43 2.64
C ASN A 40 -12.24 -2.25 3.13
N GLY A 41 -11.02 -1.85 2.77
CA GLY A 41 -9.77 -2.51 3.14
C GLY A 41 -9.53 -3.86 2.47
N ASP A 42 -10.35 -4.28 1.49
CA ASP A 42 -10.24 -5.60 0.86
C ASP A 42 -9.19 -5.66 -0.25
N VAL A 43 -8.84 -4.52 -0.83
CA VAL A 43 -7.91 -4.40 -1.95
C VAL A 43 -6.77 -3.49 -1.56
N ILE A 44 -5.55 -3.92 -1.87
CA ILE A 44 -4.32 -3.17 -1.62
C ILE A 44 -3.61 -3.04 -2.96
N VAL A 45 -3.12 -1.84 -3.26
CA VAL A 45 -2.25 -1.62 -4.41
C VAL A 45 -0.87 -1.23 -3.92
N MET A 46 0.13 -1.92 -4.45
CA MET A 46 1.53 -1.73 -4.11
C MET A 46 2.35 -1.52 -5.37
N ALA A 47 3.26 -0.56 -5.36
CA ALA A 47 4.25 -0.37 -6.40
C ALA A 47 5.38 -1.39 -6.27
N ARG A 48 5.88 -1.87 -7.40
CA ARG A 48 7.14 -2.59 -7.50
C ARG A 48 8.26 -1.59 -7.77
N THR A 49 9.37 -1.73 -7.06
CA THR A 49 10.47 -0.77 -7.10
C THR A 49 11.48 -1.01 -8.23
N ASP A 50 11.38 -2.14 -8.92
CA ASP A 50 12.34 -2.60 -9.93
C ASP A 50 11.92 -2.34 -11.37
N ASP A 51 10.63 -2.42 -11.68
CA ASP A 51 10.14 -2.40 -13.06
C ASP A 51 9.01 -1.39 -13.31
N PHE A 52 8.80 -0.47 -12.37
CA PHE A 52 7.72 0.52 -12.41
C PHE A 52 6.33 -0.11 -12.59
N GLY A 53 6.17 -1.38 -12.22
CA GLY A 53 4.89 -2.03 -12.16
C GLY A 53 4.18 -1.80 -10.84
N ALA A 54 2.95 -2.28 -10.78
CA ALA A 54 2.18 -2.36 -9.56
C ALA A 54 1.55 -3.75 -9.42
N ILE A 55 1.19 -4.09 -8.19
CA ILE A 55 0.35 -5.25 -7.91
C ILE A 55 -0.93 -4.79 -7.24
N ILE A 56 -2.04 -5.40 -7.64
CA ILE A 56 -3.29 -5.35 -6.91
C ILE A 56 -3.44 -6.65 -6.14
N TYR A 57 -3.53 -6.55 -4.83
CA TYR A 57 -3.72 -7.67 -3.93
C TYR A 57 -5.13 -7.63 -3.35
N ASN A 58 -5.93 -8.65 -3.62
CA ASN A 58 -7.26 -8.82 -3.04
C ASN A 58 -7.18 -9.75 -1.81
N LEU A 59 -7.34 -9.17 -0.62
CA LEU A 59 -7.25 -9.88 0.67
C LEU A 59 -8.31 -10.98 0.82
N LYS A 60 -9.53 -10.76 0.32
CA LYS A 60 -10.64 -11.72 0.46
C LYS A 60 -10.45 -12.97 -0.38
N SER A 61 -9.96 -12.80 -1.59
CA SER A 61 -9.76 -13.91 -2.54
C SER A 61 -8.33 -14.44 -2.57
N ASN A 62 -7.40 -13.77 -1.88
CA ASN A 62 -5.97 -14.09 -1.87
C ASN A 62 -5.39 -14.14 -3.30
N ARG A 63 -5.83 -13.20 -4.14
CA ARG A 63 -5.44 -13.10 -5.56
C ARG A 63 -4.59 -11.88 -5.80
N VAL A 64 -3.63 -12.05 -6.68
CA VAL A 64 -2.70 -11.01 -7.11
C VAL A 64 -2.89 -10.76 -8.58
N GLU A 65 -3.01 -9.49 -8.94
CA GLU A 65 -3.03 -9.04 -10.33
C GLU A 65 -1.83 -8.13 -10.56
N LEU A 66 -1.04 -8.44 -11.58
CA LEU A 66 0.10 -7.63 -12.01
C LEU A 66 -0.41 -6.55 -12.95
N ILE A 67 0.00 -5.31 -12.69
CA ILE A 67 -0.30 -4.15 -13.54
C ILE A 67 1.00 -3.56 -14.02
N GLU A 68 1.10 -3.36 -15.33
CA GLU A 68 2.13 -2.50 -15.91
C GLU A 68 1.68 -1.05 -15.73
N THR A 69 2.55 -0.22 -15.15
CA THR A 69 2.28 1.21 -15.00
C THR A 69 3.25 2.01 -15.86
N ASN A 70 2.87 3.24 -16.18
CA ASN A 70 3.79 4.17 -16.83
C ASN A 70 4.72 4.74 -15.76
N HIS A 71 6.01 4.88 -16.09
CA HIS A 71 7.04 5.49 -15.22
C HIS A 71 6.57 6.76 -14.49
N GLU A 72 5.84 7.62 -15.20
CA GLU A 72 5.33 8.89 -14.66
C GLU A 72 4.38 8.71 -13.45
N PHE A 73 3.64 7.60 -13.36
CA PHE A 73 2.68 7.39 -12.27
C PHE A 73 3.36 7.18 -10.92
N LEU A 74 4.48 6.46 -10.90
CA LEU A 74 5.20 6.13 -9.67
C LEU A 74 6.13 7.25 -9.22
N GLU A 75 6.76 7.97 -10.15
CA GLU A 75 7.66 9.09 -9.83
C GLU A 75 6.92 10.30 -9.23
N ASN A 76 5.68 10.57 -9.66
CA ASN A 76 4.89 11.71 -9.16
C ASN A 76 4.10 11.40 -7.88
N GLY A 77 4.12 10.15 -7.39
CA GLY A 77 3.36 9.72 -6.21
C GLY A 77 3.94 10.20 -4.87
N GLU A 78 5.20 10.65 -4.85
CA GLU A 78 5.91 11.06 -3.63
C GLU A 78 5.49 12.46 -3.12
N ASP A 79 4.84 13.29 -3.94
CA ASP A 79 4.60 14.71 -3.63
C ASP A 79 3.29 14.99 -2.87
N TYR A 80 2.39 14.01 -2.69
CA TYR A 80 1.12 14.24 -1.99
C TYR A 80 1.17 13.77 -0.53
N VAL A 81 1.55 14.69 0.36
CA VAL A 81 1.27 14.59 1.79
C VAL A 81 0.41 15.78 2.19
N GLU A 82 -0.84 15.51 2.59
CA GLU A 82 -1.72 16.53 3.14
C GLU A 82 -1.12 17.05 4.45
N SER A 83 -0.70 18.32 4.47
CA SER A 83 -0.14 18.95 5.67
C SER A 83 -1.22 19.05 6.73
N LEU A 84 -1.05 18.34 7.85
CA LEU A 84 -1.86 18.51 9.05
C LEU A 84 -1.52 19.86 9.71
N VAL A 85 -2.02 20.95 9.15
CA VAL A 85 -1.97 22.25 9.80
C VAL A 85 -3.04 22.25 10.89
N PHE A 86 -2.64 22.08 12.14
CA PHE A 86 -3.53 22.32 13.29
C PHE A 86 -3.81 23.84 13.38
N PRO A 87 -5.07 24.31 13.25
CA PRO A 87 -5.39 25.66 13.65
C PRO A 87 -5.34 25.72 15.20
N GLY A 88 -4.47 26.58 15.72
CA GLY A 88 -4.36 26.90 17.14
C GLY A 88 -5.41 27.88 17.62
#